data_AF-A0A7S3CTW3-F1
#
_entry.id   AF-A0A7S3CTW3-F1
#
_cell.length_a   1.000
_cell.length_b   1.000
_cell.length_c   1.000
_cell.angle_alpha   90.00
_cell.angle_beta   90.00
_cell.angle_gamma   90.00
#
_symmetry.space_group_name_H-M   'P 1'
#
loop_
_entity.id
_entity.type
_entity.pdbx_description
1 polymer ?
#
loop_
_entity_poly.entity_id
_entity_poly.type
_entity_poly.pdbx_seq_one_letter_code
_entity_poly.pdbx_strand_id
1 'polypeptide(L)'
;MVIFMHCMLNAADVVELSDRDAMEKKDGISKCMSQLGMPLFFYISGIGASFFDTRKKGYLIFVSDKIQRLLLPMLLAILFLLIPRLYLSQEYEAWTRVGDEVEPNFLKYLVKVLPVVNSRLSWLWFLIVLFDAMLIVYPFLGLSQRRREGLQVGWADAKLAGGLGVTLGAWALLSSLSIEEPELRGLYLSSLTVLASYFLVLYLLQLLIVRGGSGYKLAMFGKLVGPIFCGIMNSLKQGQ
;
A
#
# COMPACT_ATOMS: atom_id res chain seq x y z
N MET A 1 -2.56 2.74 15.37
CA MET A 1 -1.46 3.69 15.12
C MET A 1 -1.86 4.81 14.14
N VAL A 2 -2.33 4.52 12.92
CA VAL A 2 -2.81 5.57 11.99
C VAL A 2 -4.04 6.31 12.54
N ILE A 3 -5.01 5.59 13.11
CA ILE A 3 -6.16 6.19 13.80
C ILE A 3 -5.69 7.10 14.95
N PHE A 4 -4.74 6.64 15.75
CA PHE A 4 -4.17 7.43 16.85
C PHE A 4 -3.45 8.69 16.33
N MET A 5 -2.73 8.61 15.21
CA MET A 5 -2.12 9.78 14.56
C MET A 5 -3.18 10.78 14.12
N HIS A 6 -4.27 10.35 13.47
CA HIS A 6 -5.36 11.25 13.10
C HIS A 6 -6.08 11.82 14.31
N CYS A 7 -6.29 11.04 15.38
CA CYS A 7 -6.84 11.55 16.63
C CYS A 7 -5.93 12.61 17.25
N MET A 8 -4.61 12.39 17.24
CA MET A 8 -3.63 13.38 17.70
C MET A 8 -3.61 14.64 16.84
N LEU A 9 -3.65 14.50 15.51
CA LEU A 9 -3.70 15.64 14.59
C LEU A 9 -4.95 16.47 14.82
N ASN A 10 -6.12 15.82 14.87
CA ASN A 10 -7.40 16.48 15.11
C ASN A 10 -7.44 17.12 16.50
N ALA A 11 -6.93 16.45 17.54
CA ALA A 11 -6.87 17.03 18.89
C ALA A 11 -5.98 18.27 18.93
N ALA A 12 -4.86 18.27 18.18
CA ALA A 12 -3.99 19.42 18.07
C ALA A 12 -4.60 20.56 17.25
N ASP A 13 -5.43 20.26 16.25
CA ASP A 13 -6.18 21.28 15.49
C ASP A 13 -7.24 21.97 16.36
N VAL A 14 -7.91 21.22 17.25
CA VAL A 14 -8.91 21.78 18.18
C VAL A 14 -8.31 22.71 19.24
N VAL A 15 -7.05 22.52 19.60
CA VAL A 15 -6.37 23.32 20.66
C VAL A 15 -5.79 24.64 20.10
N GLU A 16 -5.92 24.90 18.79
CA GLU A 16 -5.39 26.10 18.12
C GLU A 16 -3.93 26.42 18.55
N LEU A 17 -3.06 25.41 18.50
CA LEU A 17 -1.64 25.58 18.84
C LEU A 17 -1.00 26.60 17.87
N SER A 18 -0.91 27.86 18.30
CA SER A 18 -0.35 28.98 17.53
C SER A 18 1.18 29.10 17.67
N ASP A 19 1.75 28.47 18.71
CA ASP A 19 3.18 28.43 18.92
C ASP A 19 3.87 27.62 17.81
N ARG A 20 4.78 28.29 17.09
CA ARG A 20 5.59 27.67 16.03
C ARG A 20 6.27 26.37 16.50
N ASP A 21 6.82 26.38 17.70
CA ASP A 21 7.49 25.21 18.28
C ASP A 21 6.52 24.04 18.51
N ALA A 22 5.25 24.32 18.83
CA ALA A 22 4.23 23.30 19.00
C ALA A 22 3.79 22.70 17.66
N MET A 23 3.66 23.53 16.61
CA MET A 23 3.39 23.08 15.25
C MET A 23 4.54 22.22 14.69
N GLU A 24 5.79 22.65 14.84
CA GLU A 24 6.96 21.89 14.38
C GLU A 24 7.06 20.53 15.08
N LYS A 25 6.79 20.46 16.39
CA LYS A 25 6.75 19.19 17.15
C LYS A 25 5.62 18.29 16.69
N LYS A 26 4.42 18.83 16.46
CA LYS A 26 3.26 18.07 15.94
C LYS A 26 3.59 17.43 14.60
N ASP A 27 4.13 18.22 13.66
CA ASP A 27 4.53 17.74 12.35
C ASP A 27 5.65 16.70 12.43
N GLY A 28 6.63 16.91 13.31
CA GLY A 28 7.71 15.96 13.56
C GLY A 28 7.19 14.60 14.04
N ILE A 29 6.27 14.60 15.01
CA ILE A 29 5.65 13.37 15.52
C ILE A 29 4.82 12.69 14.43
N SER A 30 3.99 13.44 13.70
CA SER A 30 3.17 12.89 12.61
C SER A 30 4.01 12.26 11.51
N LYS A 31 5.10 12.92 11.10
CA LYS A 31 6.06 12.39 10.13
C LYS A 31 6.72 11.12 10.64
N CYS A 32 7.20 11.10 11.90
CA CYS A 32 7.81 9.91 12.49
C CYS A 32 6.81 8.73 12.56
N MET A 33 5.59 8.98 13.03
CA MET A 33 4.56 7.95 13.14
C MET A 33 4.12 7.42 11.77
N SER A 34 3.93 8.27 10.78
CA SER A 34 3.57 7.82 9.42
C SER A 34 4.70 7.03 8.76
N GLN A 35 5.96 7.47 8.93
CA GLN A 35 7.15 6.80 8.40
C GLN A 35 7.40 5.43 9.02
N LEU A 36 7.08 5.23 10.30
CA LEU A 36 7.23 3.93 10.96
C LEU A 36 5.98 3.05 10.81
N GLY A 37 4.80 3.66 10.87
CA GLY A 37 3.53 2.94 10.92
C GLY A 37 3.22 2.21 9.62
N MET A 38 3.32 2.89 8.49
CA MET A 38 3.01 2.27 7.20
C MET A 38 3.92 1.06 6.91
N PRO A 39 5.26 1.15 6.97
CA PRO A 39 6.13 0.00 6.76
C PRO A 39 5.85 -1.16 7.72
N LEU A 40 5.54 -0.87 8.99
CA LEU A 40 5.19 -1.92 9.96
C LEU A 40 3.90 -2.66 9.55
N PHE A 41 2.88 -1.95 9.08
CA PHE A 41 1.65 -2.58 8.57
C PHE A 41 1.93 -3.46 7.35
N PHE A 42 2.71 -2.97 6.38
CA PHE A 42 3.12 -3.78 5.21
C PHE A 42 3.92 -5.00 5.63
N TYR A 43 4.81 -4.87 6.62
CA TYR A 43 5.62 -5.97 7.13
C TYR A 43 4.77 -7.05 7.81
N ILE A 44 3.91 -6.68 8.76
CA ILE A 44 3.02 -7.63 9.46
C ILE A 44 2.07 -8.30 8.47
N SER A 45 1.52 -7.52 7.55
CA SER A 45 0.67 -7.99 6.48
C SER A 45 1.37 -9.00 5.56
N GLY A 46 2.62 -8.72 5.18
CA GLY A 46 3.47 -9.61 4.39
C GLY A 46 3.80 -10.92 5.13
N ILE A 47 4.08 -10.86 6.44
CA ILE A 47 4.23 -12.06 7.28
C ILE A 47 2.95 -12.90 7.24
N GLY A 48 1.78 -12.27 7.41
CA GLY A 48 0.50 -12.96 7.34
C GLY A 48 0.26 -13.66 5.99
N ALA A 49 0.69 -13.02 4.89
CA ALA A 49 0.62 -13.62 3.56
C ALA A 49 1.56 -14.82 3.39
N SER A 50 2.73 -14.82 4.06
CA SER A 50 3.72 -15.90 3.93
C SER A 50 3.23 -17.27 4.39
N PHE A 51 2.22 -17.32 5.26
CA PHE A 51 1.59 -18.55 5.74
C PHE A 51 0.57 -19.16 4.76
N PHE A 52 0.20 -18.46 3.69
CA PHE A 52 -0.75 -18.95 2.71
C PHE A 52 -0.10 -19.97 1.77
N ASP A 53 -0.58 -21.22 1.74
CA ASP A 53 -0.08 -22.26 0.83
C ASP A 53 -0.57 -22.02 -0.61
N THR A 54 0.27 -21.41 -1.45
CA THR A 54 -0.07 -21.05 -2.83
C THR A 54 -0.18 -22.28 -3.75
N ARG A 55 0.28 -23.45 -3.33
CA ARG A 55 0.27 -24.67 -4.15
C ARG A 55 -1.04 -25.41 -4.00
N LYS A 56 -1.55 -25.48 -2.77
CA LYS A 56 -2.86 -26.10 -2.48
C LYS A 56 -4.01 -25.16 -2.80
N LYS A 57 -3.84 -23.87 -2.54
CA LYS A 57 -4.87 -22.86 -2.72
C LYS A 57 -4.51 -21.97 -3.90
N GLY A 58 -5.32 -22.03 -4.95
CA GLY A 58 -5.12 -21.23 -6.16
C GLY A 58 -5.25 -19.72 -5.92
N TYR A 59 -4.85 -18.95 -6.93
CA TYR A 59 -4.86 -17.48 -6.87
C TYR A 59 -6.23 -16.89 -6.52
N LEU A 60 -7.31 -17.42 -7.10
CA LEU A 60 -8.66 -16.91 -6.84
C LEU A 60 -9.09 -17.07 -5.37
N ILE A 61 -8.66 -18.15 -4.71
CA ILE A 61 -8.94 -18.37 -3.28
C ILE A 61 -8.15 -17.36 -2.46
N PHE A 62 -6.91 -17.06 -2.84
CA PHE A 62 -6.11 -16.02 -2.21
C PHE A 62 -6.78 -14.65 -2.33
N VAL A 63 -7.18 -14.26 -3.55
CA VAL A 63 -7.86 -12.98 -3.81
C VAL A 63 -9.14 -12.89 -3.00
N SER A 64 -9.97 -13.94 -2.99
CA SER A 64 -11.21 -13.97 -2.21
C SER A 64 -10.98 -13.80 -0.70
N ASP A 65 -9.99 -14.50 -0.12
CA ASP A 65 -9.60 -14.32 1.29
C ASP A 65 -9.19 -12.86 1.57
N LYS A 66 -8.45 -12.22 0.65
CA LYS A 66 -8.05 -10.81 0.80
C LYS A 66 -9.21 -9.85 0.65
N ILE A 67 -10.14 -10.09 -0.28
CA ILE A 67 -11.37 -9.29 -0.42
C ILE A 67 -12.18 -9.34 0.88
N GLN A 68 -12.40 -10.54 1.44
CA GLN A 68 -13.19 -10.72 2.66
C GLN A 68 -12.53 -10.09 3.89
N ARG A 69 -11.19 -10.05 3.95
CA ARG A 69 -10.45 -9.58 5.12
C ARG A 69 -10.01 -8.12 5.04
N LEU A 70 -9.90 -7.54 3.85
CA LEU A 70 -9.46 -6.17 3.63
C LEU A 70 -10.58 -5.30 3.04
N LEU A 71 -11.08 -5.64 1.85
CA LEU A 71 -12.03 -4.79 1.14
C LEU A 71 -13.40 -4.76 1.81
N LEU A 72 -13.90 -5.90 2.30
CA LEU A 72 -15.22 -5.92 2.96
C LEU A 72 -15.22 -5.11 4.28
N PRO A 73 -14.25 -5.28 5.21
CA PRO A 73 -14.14 -4.40 6.37
C PRO A 73 -13.90 -2.94 6.00
N MET A 74 -13.16 -2.66 4.93
CA MET A 74 -12.98 -1.29 4.43
C MET A 74 -14.30 -0.66 3.98
N LEU A 75 -15.11 -1.37 3.20
CA LEU A 75 -16.43 -0.87 2.76
C LEU A 75 -17.35 -0.60 3.94
N LEU A 76 -17.37 -1.50 4.93
CA LEU A 76 -18.11 -1.28 6.18
C LEU A 76 -17.56 -0.07 6.95
N ALA A 77 -16.24 0.06 7.08
CA ALA A 77 -15.62 1.19 7.74
C ALA A 77 -15.88 2.51 7.01
N ILE A 78 -15.98 2.52 5.68
CA ILE A 78 -16.36 3.71 4.91
C ILE A 78 -17.76 4.17 5.33
N LEU A 79 -18.74 3.26 5.33
CA LEU A 79 -20.13 3.59 5.62
C LEU A 79 -20.39 3.93 7.09
N PHE A 80 -19.84 3.14 8.02
CA PHE A 80 -20.16 3.23 9.45
C PHE A 80 -19.19 4.08 10.26
N LEU A 81 -17.99 4.36 9.75
CA LEU A 81 -16.96 5.06 10.51
C LEU A 81 -16.47 6.31 9.78
N LEU A 82 -16.09 6.22 8.51
CA LEU A 82 -15.57 7.36 7.74
C LEU A 82 -16.65 8.41 7.51
N ILE A 83 -17.79 8.05 6.92
CA ILE A 83 -18.83 9.04 6.58
C ILE A 83 -19.39 9.73 7.84
N PRO A 84 -19.71 9.02 8.94
CA PRO A 84 -20.08 9.68 10.20
C PRO A 84 -18.98 10.59 10.74
N ARG A 85 -17.71 10.19 10.65
CA ARG A 85 -16.57 11.04 11.06
C ARG A 85 -16.49 12.31 10.21
N LEU A 86 -16.62 12.20 8.88
CA LEU A 86 -16.63 13.35 7.98
C LEU A 86 -17.81 14.28 8.27
N TYR A 87 -18.99 13.71 8.54
CA TYR A 87 -20.19 14.46 8.89
C TYR A 87 -20.01 15.31 10.15
N LEU A 88 -19.43 14.73 11.21
CA LEU A 88 -19.14 15.43 12.47
C LEU A 88 -17.98 16.44 12.34
N SER A 89 -17.12 16.28 11.32
CA SER A 89 -15.96 17.16 11.11
C SER A 89 -16.29 18.38 10.25
N GLN A 90 -17.52 18.55 9.76
CA GLN A 90 -17.92 19.65 8.88
C GLN A 90 -17.64 21.04 9.44
N GLU A 91 -17.74 21.21 10.75
CA GLU A 91 -17.47 22.51 11.41
C GLU A 91 -15.97 22.86 11.39
N TYR A 92 -15.11 21.85 11.54
CA TYR A 92 -13.66 22.01 11.69
C TYR A 92 -12.89 21.90 10.36
N GLU A 93 -13.35 21.04 9.45
CA GLU A 93 -12.64 20.68 8.23
C GLU A 93 -13.44 21.11 6.99
N ALA A 94 -13.06 22.22 6.36
CA ALA A 94 -13.76 22.77 5.18
C ALA A 94 -13.90 21.75 4.03
N TRP A 95 -12.87 20.92 3.81
CA TRP A 95 -12.88 19.88 2.77
C TRP A 95 -13.92 18.78 3.01
N THR A 96 -14.50 18.66 4.21
CA THR A 96 -15.57 17.69 4.50
C THR A 96 -16.96 18.20 4.19
N ARG A 97 -17.11 19.52 3.94
CA ARG A 97 -18.38 20.16 3.57
C ARG A 97 -18.82 19.77 2.18
N VAL A 98 -20.09 20.03 1.89
CA VAL A 98 -20.69 19.78 0.57
C VAL A 98 -21.10 21.11 -0.04
N GLY A 99 -20.31 21.61 -0.98
CA GLY A 99 -20.53 22.94 -1.57
C GLY A 99 -20.29 24.07 -0.58
N ASP A 100 -19.23 23.96 0.23
CA ASP A 100 -18.79 24.93 1.25
C ASP A 100 -19.74 25.21 2.43
N GLU A 101 -20.94 24.63 2.41
CA GLU A 101 -21.94 24.71 3.47
C GLU A 101 -21.94 23.48 4.39
N VAL A 102 -22.31 23.71 5.66
CA VAL A 102 -22.56 22.63 6.63
C VAL A 102 -23.95 22.05 6.38
N GLU A 103 -24.03 20.77 6.03
CA GLU A 103 -25.29 20.08 5.79
C GLU A 103 -25.80 19.45 7.11
N PRO A 104 -26.94 19.91 7.65
CA PRO A 104 -27.47 19.43 8.93
C PRO A 104 -28.21 18.08 8.81
N ASN A 105 -28.47 17.60 7.59
CA ASN A 105 -29.16 16.32 7.37
C ASN A 105 -28.15 15.22 6.97
N PHE A 106 -27.95 14.26 7.87
CA PHE A 106 -27.01 13.15 7.67
C PHE A 106 -27.29 12.32 6.42
N LEU A 107 -28.56 12.01 6.10
CA LEU A 107 -28.89 11.18 4.93
C LEU A 107 -28.62 11.92 3.61
N LYS A 108 -28.93 13.22 3.57
CA LYS A 108 -28.61 14.07 2.43
C LYS A 108 -27.09 14.22 2.27
N TYR A 109 -26.36 14.36 3.37
CA TYR A 109 -24.89 14.36 3.38
C TYR A 109 -24.32 13.04 2.85
N LEU A 110 -24.80 11.90 3.35
CA LEU A 110 -24.39 10.55 2.96
C LEU A 110 -24.48 10.37 1.44
N VAL A 111 -25.63 10.68 0.84
CA VAL A 111 -25.84 10.53 -0.62
C VAL A 111 -24.91 11.43 -1.43
N LYS A 112 -24.69 12.68 -1.00
CA LYS A 112 -23.80 13.62 -1.70
C LYS A 112 -22.32 13.27 -1.54
N VAL A 113 -21.91 12.70 -0.40
CA VAL A 113 -20.50 12.36 -0.12
C VAL A 113 -20.09 11.03 -0.70
N LEU A 114 -21.00 10.06 -0.83
CA LEU A 114 -20.70 8.73 -1.38
C LEU A 114 -19.95 8.74 -2.74
N PRO A 115 -20.33 9.54 -3.76
CA PRO A 115 -19.60 9.55 -5.04
C PRO A 115 -18.20 10.17 -4.93
N VAL A 116 -17.99 11.10 -4.00
CA VAL A 116 -16.69 11.79 -3.81
C VAL A 116 -15.80 11.11 -2.77
N VAL A 117 -16.30 10.06 -2.09
CA VAL A 117 -15.62 9.41 -0.97
C VAL A 117 -14.24 8.87 -1.35
N ASN A 118 -14.03 8.48 -2.62
CA ASN A 118 -12.75 7.99 -3.12
C ASN A 118 -11.62 9.02 -2.95
N SER A 119 -11.93 10.30 -3.19
CA SER A 119 -10.99 11.41 -2.97
C SER A 119 -10.79 11.75 -1.48
N ARG A 120 -11.64 11.19 -0.60
CA ARG A 120 -11.74 11.49 0.83
C ARG A 120 -11.44 10.27 1.71
N LEU A 121 -10.76 9.25 1.17
CA LEU A 121 -10.49 7.98 1.86
C LEU A 121 -9.59 8.11 3.11
N SER A 122 -9.05 9.29 3.42
CA SER A 122 -8.28 9.63 4.63
C SER A 122 -7.17 8.61 4.95
N TRP A 123 -7.37 7.65 5.86
CA TRP A 123 -6.44 6.55 6.08
C TRP A 123 -6.84 5.26 5.33
N LEU A 124 -8.12 5.05 5.03
CA LEU A 124 -8.62 3.79 4.45
C LEU A 124 -8.00 3.45 3.09
N TRP A 125 -7.49 4.42 2.34
CA TRP A 125 -6.77 4.15 1.09
C TRP A 125 -5.57 3.21 1.28
N PHE A 126 -4.95 3.18 2.47
CA PHE A 126 -3.84 2.26 2.74
C PHE A 126 -4.29 0.79 2.55
N LEU A 127 -5.55 0.44 2.83
CA LEU A 127 -6.06 -0.92 2.68
C LEU A 127 -6.14 -1.34 1.21
N ILE A 128 -6.45 -0.41 0.31
CA ILE A 128 -6.45 -0.64 -1.15
C ILE A 128 -5.02 -0.91 -1.60
N VAL A 129 -4.07 -0.04 -1.21
CA VAL A 129 -2.66 -0.22 -1.55
C VAL A 129 -2.10 -1.53 -0.98
N LEU A 130 -2.51 -1.90 0.24
CA LEU A 130 -2.13 -3.16 0.87
C LEU A 130 -2.68 -4.36 0.10
N PHE A 131 -3.94 -4.29 -0.34
CA PHE A 131 -4.57 -5.31 -1.17
C PHE A 131 -3.81 -5.48 -2.49
N ASP A 132 -3.53 -4.39 -3.20
CA ASP A 132 -2.78 -4.42 -4.47
C ASP A 132 -1.36 -4.97 -4.28
N ALA A 133 -0.66 -4.54 -3.24
CA ALA A 133 0.67 -5.04 -2.91
C ALA A 133 0.65 -6.56 -2.67
N MET A 134 -0.39 -7.09 -2.00
CA MET A 134 -0.53 -8.54 -1.82
C MET A 134 -0.77 -9.27 -3.15
N LEU A 135 -1.53 -8.69 -4.08
CA LEU A 135 -1.75 -9.28 -5.40
C LEU A 135 -0.46 -9.34 -6.21
N ILE A 136 0.33 -8.27 -6.19
CA ILE A 136 1.63 -8.19 -6.85
C ILE A 136 2.64 -9.17 -6.21
N VAL A 137 2.62 -9.33 -4.90
CA VAL A 137 3.55 -10.22 -4.18
C VAL A 137 3.15 -11.69 -4.30
N TYR A 138 1.90 -12.02 -4.62
CA TYR A 138 1.44 -13.43 -4.68
C TYR A 138 2.28 -14.34 -5.59
N PRO A 139 2.59 -13.99 -6.86
CA PRO A 139 3.39 -14.85 -7.72
C PRO A 139 4.81 -15.05 -7.16
N PHE A 140 5.36 -14.01 -6.53
CA PHE A 140 6.66 -14.07 -5.85
C PHE A 140 6.62 -15.00 -4.63
N LEU A 141 5.54 -14.97 -3.84
CA LEU A 141 5.34 -15.90 -2.74
C LEU A 141 5.30 -17.35 -3.25
N GLY A 142 4.56 -17.61 -4.33
CA GLY A 142 4.49 -18.94 -4.92
C GLY A 142 5.83 -19.45 -5.43
N LEU A 143 6.64 -18.56 -6.02
CA LEU A 143 8.01 -18.89 -6.40
C LEU A 143 8.85 -19.22 -5.17
N SER A 144 8.80 -18.38 -4.14
CA SER A 144 9.53 -18.55 -2.87
C SER A 144 9.25 -19.91 -2.23
N GLN A 145 7.97 -20.31 -2.18
CA GLN A 145 7.55 -21.59 -1.61
C GLN A 145 8.10 -22.78 -2.41
N ARG A 146 8.11 -22.70 -3.74
CA ARG A 146 8.73 -23.72 -4.61
C ARG A 146 10.24 -23.80 -4.40
N ARG A 147 10.92 -22.66 -4.21
CA ARG A 147 12.35 -22.60 -3.94
C ARG A 147 12.70 -23.24 -2.60
N ARG A 148 11.88 -23.02 -1.56
CA ARG A 148 12.03 -23.65 -0.23
C ARG A 148 12.07 -25.18 -0.29
N GLU A 149 11.39 -25.78 -1.26
CA GLU A 149 11.30 -27.24 -1.42
C GLU A 149 12.36 -27.82 -2.37
N GLY A 150 13.21 -26.98 -2.95
CA GLY A 150 14.25 -27.44 -3.87
C GLY A 150 13.71 -27.97 -5.22
N LEU A 151 12.49 -27.59 -5.61
CA LEU A 151 11.94 -27.98 -6.92
C LEU A 151 12.80 -27.38 -8.04
N GLN A 152 12.98 -28.10 -9.15
CA GLN A 152 13.72 -27.54 -10.29
C GLN A 152 12.96 -26.38 -10.94
N VAL A 153 13.71 -25.49 -11.60
CA VAL A 153 13.14 -24.41 -12.40
C VAL A 153 12.46 -25.01 -13.61
N GLY A 154 11.17 -24.72 -13.81
CA GLY A 154 10.41 -25.26 -14.93
C GLY A 154 9.27 -24.36 -15.36
N TRP A 155 8.34 -24.92 -16.14
CA TRP A 155 7.22 -24.18 -16.72
C TRP A 155 6.31 -23.51 -15.68
N ALA A 156 6.17 -24.12 -14.50
CA ALA A 156 5.41 -23.52 -13.41
C ALA A 156 6.03 -22.19 -12.92
N ASP A 157 7.35 -22.06 -12.95
CA ASP A 157 8.05 -20.82 -12.56
C ASP A 157 7.90 -19.75 -13.64
N ALA A 158 7.96 -20.13 -14.91
CA ALA A 158 7.64 -19.24 -16.03
C ALA A 158 6.21 -18.70 -15.94
N LYS A 159 5.22 -19.53 -15.57
CA LYS A 159 3.84 -19.09 -15.33
C LYS A 159 3.74 -18.09 -14.19
N LEU A 160 4.47 -18.29 -13.08
CA LEU A 160 4.48 -17.36 -11.96
C LEU A 160 5.16 -16.03 -12.32
N ALA A 161 6.29 -16.09 -13.04
CA ALA A 161 6.97 -14.90 -13.55
C ALA A 161 6.09 -14.12 -14.55
N GLY A 162 5.43 -14.83 -15.48
CA GLY A 162 4.46 -14.24 -16.39
C GLY A 162 3.28 -13.63 -15.65
N GLY A 163 2.77 -14.31 -14.62
CA GLY A 163 1.72 -13.79 -13.74
C GLY A 163 2.12 -12.50 -13.04
N LEU A 164 3.36 -12.40 -12.54
CA LEU A 164 3.92 -11.17 -11.98
C LEU A 164 3.99 -10.04 -13.00
N GLY A 165 4.43 -10.35 -14.23
CA GLY A 165 4.46 -9.38 -15.32
C GLY A 165 3.06 -8.85 -15.67
N VAL A 166 2.07 -9.75 -15.73
CA VAL A 166 0.66 -9.38 -16.00
C VAL A 166 0.08 -8.55 -14.86
N THR A 167 0.29 -8.92 -13.59
CA THR A 167 -0.24 -8.15 -12.46
C THR A 167 0.41 -6.77 -12.35
N LEU A 168 1.73 -6.68 -12.50
CA LEU A 168 2.44 -5.40 -12.56
C LEU A 168 2.01 -4.55 -13.75
N GLY A 169 1.85 -5.15 -14.93
CA GLY A 169 1.40 -4.45 -16.14
C GLY A 169 -0.03 -3.92 -16.02
N ALA A 170 -0.95 -4.73 -15.47
CA ALA A 170 -2.32 -4.31 -15.22
C ALA A 170 -2.39 -3.18 -14.19
N TRP A 171 -1.63 -3.28 -13.09
CA TRP A 171 -1.53 -2.22 -12.09
C TRP A 171 -0.92 -0.94 -12.67
N ALA A 172 0.13 -1.09 -13.50
CA ALA A 172 0.77 0.01 -14.17
C ALA A 172 -0.19 0.76 -15.10
N LEU A 173 -0.97 0.02 -15.87
CA LEU A 173 -1.97 0.57 -16.76
C LEU A 173 -3.04 1.33 -15.97
N LEU A 174 -3.65 0.72 -14.95
CA LEU A 174 -4.69 1.35 -14.13
C LEU A 174 -4.20 2.63 -13.45
N SER A 175 -2.97 2.61 -12.93
CA SER A 175 -2.35 3.78 -12.31
C SER A 175 -2.07 4.88 -13.34
N SER A 176 -1.57 4.51 -14.53
CA SER A 176 -1.29 5.49 -15.60
C SER A 176 -2.54 6.20 -16.12
N LEU A 177 -3.70 5.51 -16.11
CA LEU A 177 -4.99 6.09 -16.49
C LEU A 177 -5.53 7.05 -15.43
N SER A 178 -5.10 6.91 -14.18
CA SER A 178 -5.51 7.76 -13.07
C SER A 178 -4.68 9.06 -12.95
N ILE A 179 -3.59 9.20 -13.72
CA ILE A 179 -2.70 10.36 -13.66
C ILE A 179 -3.06 11.34 -14.78
N GLU A 180 -3.67 12.47 -14.40
CA GLU A 180 -4.04 13.55 -15.30
C GLU A 180 -2.85 14.46 -15.66
N GLU A 181 -1.94 14.68 -14.72
CA GLU A 181 -0.82 15.61 -14.91
C GLU A 181 0.37 14.98 -15.66
N PRO A 182 0.88 15.62 -16.72
CA PRO A 182 1.96 15.06 -17.55
C PRO A 182 3.29 14.96 -16.81
N GLU A 183 3.58 15.88 -15.89
CA GLU A 183 4.81 15.87 -15.08
C GLU A 183 4.86 14.66 -14.14
N LEU A 184 3.73 14.36 -13.48
CA LEU A 184 3.57 13.18 -12.63
C LEU A 184 3.71 11.87 -13.40
N ARG A 185 3.36 11.85 -14.68
CA ARG A 185 3.49 10.65 -15.53
C ARG A 185 4.95 10.25 -15.73
N GLY A 186 5.85 11.22 -15.89
CA GLY A 186 7.30 10.95 -15.98
C GLY A 186 7.85 10.32 -14.71
N LEU A 187 7.54 10.91 -13.56
CA LEU A 187 7.95 10.40 -12.25
C LEU A 187 7.36 9.01 -11.96
N TYR A 188 6.11 8.79 -12.38
CA TYR A 188 5.43 7.51 -12.26
C TYR A 188 6.15 6.41 -13.06
N LEU A 189 6.51 6.67 -14.32
CA LEU A 189 7.24 5.72 -15.15
C LEU A 189 8.61 5.39 -14.55
N SER A 190 9.36 6.38 -14.07
CA SER A 190 10.63 6.14 -13.37
C SER A 190 10.43 5.27 -12.13
N SER A 191 9.42 5.56 -11.31
CA SER A 191 9.09 4.76 -10.13
C SER A 191 8.70 3.31 -10.48
N LEU A 192 7.93 3.12 -11.56
CA LEU A 192 7.56 1.81 -12.07
C LEU A 192 8.78 1.02 -12.57
N THR A 193 9.75 1.67 -13.23
CA THR A 193 10.99 0.99 -13.66
C THR A 193 11.85 0.55 -12.48
N VAL A 194 11.92 1.33 -11.40
CA VAL A 194 12.59 0.94 -10.15
C VAL A 194 11.88 -0.25 -9.51
N LEU A 195 10.54 -0.24 -9.48
CA LEU A 195 9.77 -1.36 -8.95
C LEU A 195 9.94 -2.65 -9.78
N ALA A 196 9.92 -2.54 -11.11
CA ALA A 196 10.12 -3.68 -12.00
C ALA A 196 11.53 -4.26 -11.86
N SER A 197 12.56 -3.41 -11.78
CA SER A 197 13.94 -3.85 -11.56
C SER A 197 14.14 -4.45 -10.15
N TYR A 198 13.45 -3.95 -9.13
CA TYR A 198 13.42 -4.57 -7.80
C TYR A 198 12.92 -6.01 -7.87
N PHE A 199 11.75 -6.23 -8.49
CA PHE A 199 11.19 -7.58 -8.65
C PHE A 199 12.06 -8.48 -9.51
N LEU A 200 12.71 -7.94 -10.54
CA LEU A 200 13.66 -8.69 -11.37
C LEU A 200 14.86 -9.15 -10.55
N VAL A 201 15.48 -8.27 -9.75
CA VAL A 201 16.61 -8.62 -8.89
C VAL A 201 16.20 -9.68 -7.87
N LEU A 202 15.04 -9.52 -7.23
CA LEU A 202 14.51 -10.52 -6.31
C LEU A 202 14.28 -11.87 -7.00
N TYR A 203 13.74 -11.87 -8.21
CA TYR A 203 13.52 -13.09 -9.00
C TYR A 203 14.86 -13.79 -9.32
N LEU A 204 15.86 -13.03 -9.78
CA LEU A 204 17.21 -13.56 -10.06
C LEU A 204 17.86 -14.15 -8.81
N LEU A 205 17.75 -13.47 -7.65
CA LEU A 205 18.24 -13.99 -6.39
C LEU A 205 17.55 -15.32 -6.01
N GLN A 206 16.25 -15.45 -6.24
CA GLN A 206 15.54 -16.70 -5.98
C GLN A 206 16.00 -17.86 -6.86
N LEU A 207 16.39 -17.60 -8.11
CA LEU A 207 16.97 -18.63 -8.97
C LEU A 207 18.34 -19.10 -8.46
N LEU A 208 19.13 -18.20 -7.88
CA LEU A 208 20.45 -18.51 -7.33
C LEU A 208 20.37 -19.35 -6.04
N ILE A 209 19.33 -19.17 -5.21
CA ILE A 209 19.17 -19.91 -3.94
C ILE A 209 19.14 -21.44 -4.15
N VAL A 210 18.60 -21.91 -5.28
CA VAL A 210 18.45 -23.35 -5.56
C VAL A 210 19.77 -24.01 -5.96
N ARG A 211 20.70 -23.25 -6.55
CA ARG A 211 21.93 -23.81 -7.14
C ARG A 211 23.08 -23.98 -6.16
N GLY A 212 22.98 -23.47 -4.93
CA GLY A 212 24.09 -23.46 -3.97
C GLY A 212 23.72 -24.00 -2.60
N GLY A 213 24.60 -24.82 -2.01
CA GLY A 213 24.50 -25.26 -0.61
C GLY A 213 24.57 -24.12 0.44
N SER A 214 24.64 -22.86 0.01
CA SER A 214 24.65 -21.64 0.85
C SER A 214 23.39 -20.77 0.69
N GLY A 215 22.25 -21.35 0.29
CA GLY A 215 20.99 -20.63 0.04
C GLY A 215 20.54 -19.69 1.17
N TYR A 216 20.80 -20.03 2.44
CA TYR A 216 20.47 -19.17 3.59
C TYR A 216 21.25 -17.84 3.57
N LYS A 217 22.55 -17.86 3.24
CA LYS A 217 23.36 -16.63 3.18
C LYS A 217 22.82 -15.70 2.08
N LEU A 218 22.49 -16.25 0.92
CA LEU A 218 21.96 -15.50 -0.20
C LEU A 218 20.57 -14.92 0.10
N ALA A 219 19.71 -15.67 0.81
CA ALA A 219 18.42 -15.20 1.29
C ALA A 219 18.55 -14.04 2.29
N MET A 220 19.58 -14.06 3.15
CA MET A 220 19.88 -12.95 4.05
C MET A 220 20.36 -11.70 3.29
N PHE A 221 21.19 -11.85 2.26
CA PHE A 221 21.55 -10.75 1.37
C PHE A 221 20.35 -10.18 0.61
N GLY A 222 19.38 -11.02 0.25
CA GLY A 222 18.13 -10.58 -0.37
C GLY A 222 17.34 -9.55 0.45
N LYS A 223 17.51 -9.54 1.78
CA LYS A 223 16.89 -8.52 2.66
C LYS A 223 17.47 -7.12 2.47
N LEU A 224 18.71 -7.00 1.98
CA LEU A 224 19.36 -5.71 1.72
C LEU A 224 18.88 -5.06 0.41
N VAL A 225 18.29 -5.83 -0.50
CA VAL A 225 17.76 -5.32 -1.77
C VAL A 225 16.69 -4.26 -1.53
N GLY A 226 15.79 -4.48 -0.57
CA GLY A 226 14.75 -3.51 -0.22
C GLY A 226 15.30 -2.11 0.12
N PRO A 227 16.14 -1.99 1.17
CA PRO A 227 16.78 -0.72 1.53
C PRO A 227 17.54 -0.04 0.39
N ILE A 228 18.26 -0.80 -0.44
CA ILE A 228 19.00 -0.25 -1.59
C ILE A 228 18.03 0.39 -2.59
N PHE A 229 16.96 -0.32 -2.96
CA PHE A 229 15.96 0.20 -3.90
C PHE A 229 15.15 1.37 -3.32
N CYS A 230 14.91 1.38 -2.00
CA CYS A 230 14.35 2.56 -1.33
C CYS A 230 15.27 3.79 -1.45
N GLY A 231 16.59 3.60 -1.31
CA GLY A 231 17.57 4.65 -1.52
C GLY A 231 17.53 5.20 -2.94
N ILE A 232 17.53 4.31 -3.95
CA ILE A 232 17.41 4.69 -5.38
C ILE A 232 16.13 5.49 -5.64
N MET A 233 15.00 5.02 -5.11
CA MET A 233 13.71 5.69 -5.26
C MET A 233 13.69 7.09 -4.61
N ASN A 234 14.34 7.24 -3.45
CA ASN A 234 14.47 8.55 -2.80
C ASN A 234 15.38 9.52 -3.58
N SER A 235 16.48 9.02 -4.16
CA SER A 235 17.35 9.84 -5.01
C SER A 235 16.65 10.35 -6.27
N LEU A 236 15.77 9.54 -6.87
CA LEU A 236 14.94 9.98 -8.01
C LEU A 236 14.00 11.13 -7.65
N LYS A 237 13.51 11.17 -6.40
CA LYS A 237 12.64 12.24 -5.92
C LYS A 237 13.38 13.57 -5.69
N GLN A 238 14.68 13.53 -5.40
CA GLN A 238 15.48 14.72 -5.09
C GLN A 238 16.13 15.37 -6.32
N GLY A 239 16.15 14.68 -7.48
CA GLY A 239 16.75 15.17 -8.71
C GLY A 239 15.88 16.14 -9.52
N GLN A 240 14.74 16.55 -8.97
CA GLN A 240 13.80 17.54 -9.52
C GLN A 240 13.56 18.62 -8.48
#